data_AF-B8FHN2-F1
#
_entry.id   AF-B8FHN2-F1
#
_cell.length_a   1.000
_cell.length_b   1.000
_cell.length_c   1.000
_cell.angle_alpha   90.00
_cell.angle_beta   90.00
_cell.angle_gamma   90.00
#
_symmetry.space_group_name_H-M   'P 1'
#
loop_
_entity.id
_entity.type
_entity.pdbx_description
1 polymer ?
#
loop_
_entity_poly.entity_id
_entity_poly.type
_entity_poly.pdbx_seq_one_letter_code
_entity_poly.pdbx_strand_id
1 'polypeptide(L)'
;MSAQTVVYLFFLIIYLLILVAFNKARTKYAGGKVGEMINLILITTLLLFCSDYAQVLTGLFPDNVLFAVQVILRAAALSFLAFGGIRIGSD
;
A
#
# COMPACT_ATOMS: atom_id res chain seq x y z
N MET A 1 18.80 -18.53 0.24
CA MET A 1 17.56 -17.74 0.05
C MET A 1 17.27 -17.63 -1.43
N SER A 2 16.01 -17.80 -1.85
CA SER A 2 15.62 -17.54 -3.25
C SER A 2 15.67 -16.03 -3.53
N ALA A 3 15.99 -15.64 -4.77
CA ALA A 3 16.00 -14.24 -5.20
C ALA A 3 14.65 -13.56 -4.95
N GLN A 4 13.54 -14.28 -5.11
CA GLN A 4 12.19 -13.77 -4.83
C GLN A 4 12.03 -13.39 -3.35
N THR A 5 12.54 -14.19 -2.42
CA THR A 5 12.46 -13.92 -0.98
C THR A 5 13.22 -12.64 -0.61
N VAL A 6 14.38 -12.42 -1.23
CA VAL A 6 15.19 -11.20 -1.02
C VAL A 6 14.43 -9.97 -1.51
N VAL A 7 13.79 -10.06 -2.69
CA VAL A 7 12.96 -8.99 -3.24
C VAL A 7 11.81 -8.66 -2.29
N TYR A 8 11.05 -9.66 -1.83
CA TYR A 8 9.96 -9.42 -0.88
C TYR A 8 10.45 -8.74 0.40
N LEU A 9 11.51 -9.23 1.03
CA LEU A 9 12.11 -8.61 2.21
C LEU A 9 12.53 -7.16 1.98
N PHE A 10 13.13 -6.84 0.83
CA PHE A 10 13.47 -5.46 0.49
C PHE A 10 12.23 -4.57 0.36
N PHE A 11 11.20 -5.05 -0.33
CA PHE A 11 9.92 -4.36 -0.43
C PHE A 11 9.23 -4.20 0.94
N LEU A 12 9.36 -5.19 1.84
CA LEU A 12 8.87 -5.09 3.23
C LEU A 12 9.43 -3.85 3.91
N ILE A 13 10.75 -3.72 3.86
CA ILE A 13 11.48 -2.64 4.52
C ILE A 13 11.04 -1.30 3.92
N ILE A 14 10.92 -1.21 2.60
CA ILE A 14 10.46 0.01 1.91
C ILE A 14 9.03 0.37 2.36
N TYR A 15 8.10 -0.59 2.37
CA TYR A 15 6.73 -0.33 2.83
C TYR A 15 6.69 0.15 4.28
N LEU A 16 7.46 -0.47 5.18
CA LEU A 16 7.55 -0.04 6.57
C LEU A 16 8.13 1.36 6.71
N LEU A 17 9.18 1.70 5.95
CA LEU A 17 9.77 3.03 5.94
C LEU A 17 8.76 4.09 5.49
N ILE A 18 8.01 3.83 4.42
CA ILE A 18 6.95 4.72 3.94
C ILE A 18 5.89 4.90 5.03
N LEU A 19 5.36 3.80 5.58
CA LEU A 19 4.32 3.88 6.61
C LEU A 19 4.77 4.67 7.84
N VAL A 20 5.97 4.42 8.35
CA VAL A 20 6.50 5.12 9.52
C VAL A 20 6.75 6.60 9.22
N ALA A 21 7.41 6.91 8.11
CA ALA A 21 7.73 8.29 7.73
C ALA A 21 6.46 9.13 7.49
N PHE A 22 5.52 8.60 6.71
CA PHE A 22 4.28 9.29 6.39
C PHE A 22 3.33 9.34 7.60
N ASN A 23 3.30 8.33 8.46
CA ASN A 23 2.50 8.40 9.68
C ASN A 23 3.03 9.46 10.65
N LYS A 24 4.36 9.61 10.76
CA LYS A 24 4.96 10.72 11.51
C LYS A 24 4.61 12.07 10.88
N ALA A 25 4.69 12.18 9.55
CA ALA A 25 4.31 13.40 8.82
C ALA A 25 2.82 13.73 9.00
N ARG A 26 1.93 12.74 9.06
CA ARG A 26 0.48 12.92 9.25
C ARG A 26 0.17 13.76 10.49
N THR A 27 0.86 13.50 11.60
CA THR A 27 0.67 14.27 12.84
C THR A 27 1.15 15.72 12.73
N LYS A 28 2.16 15.99 11.88
CA LYS A 28 2.73 17.32 11.66
C LYS A 28 1.90 18.18 10.70
N TYR A 29 1.24 17.55 9.71
CA TYR A 29 0.47 18.24 8.66
C TYR A 29 -1.04 17.99 8.78
N ALA A 30 -1.54 17.77 10.00
CA ALA A 30 -2.94 17.45 10.25
C ALA A 30 -3.87 18.58 9.78
N GLY A 31 -4.94 18.22 9.05
CA GLY A 31 -6.06 19.12 8.72
C GLY A 31 -5.91 19.96 7.44
N GLY A 32 -4.81 19.85 6.68
CA GLY A 32 -4.66 20.51 5.38
C GLY A 32 -4.59 19.53 4.20
N LYS A 33 -4.57 20.06 2.96
CA LYS A 33 -4.42 19.26 1.72
C LYS A 33 -3.21 18.31 1.76
N VAL A 34 -2.12 18.75 2.38
CA VAL A 34 -0.92 17.93 2.59
C VAL A 34 -1.22 16.73 3.50
N GLY A 35 -2.01 16.93 4.55
CA GLY A 35 -2.45 15.85 5.45
C GLY A 35 -3.37 14.85 4.76
N GLU A 36 -4.28 15.31 3.89
CA GLU A 36 -5.11 14.44 3.07
C GLU A 36 -4.27 13.61 2.08
N MET A 37 -3.29 14.23 1.44
CA MET A 37 -2.38 13.54 0.52
C MET A 37 -1.51 12.50 1.25
N ILE A 38 -1.03 12.82 2.45
CA ILE A 38 -0.34 11.86 3.32
C ILE A 38 -1.25 10.68 3.66
N ASN A 39 -2.51 10.95 4.00
CA ASN A 39 -3.47 9.89 4.33
C ASN A 39 -3.76 9.00 3.12
N LEU A 40 -3.83 9.58 1.92
CA LEU A 40 -3.96 8.84 0.67
C LEU A 40 -2.77 7.91 0.44
N ILE A 41 -1.54 8.44 0.58
CA ILE A 41 -0.31 7.64 0.43
C ILE A 41 -0.29 6.50 1.44
N LEU A 42 -0.68 6.74 2.70
CA LEU A 42 -0.76 5.69 3.73
C LEU A 42 -1.74 4.59 3.35
N ILE A 43 -2.95 4.93 2.90
CA ILE A 43 -3.97 3.96 2.50
C ILE A 43 -3.52 3.16 1.28
N THR A 44 -3.01 3.81 0.24
CA THR A 44 -2.48 3.15 -0.95
C THR A 44 -1.33 2.21 -0.59
N THR A 45 -0.39 2.66 0.25
CA THR A 45 0.76 1.84 0.67
C THR A 45 0.30 0.63 1.46
N LEU A 46 -0.69 0.76 2.35
CA LEU A 46 -1.28 -0.36 3.08
C LEU A 46 -1.93 -1.38 2.15
N LEU A 47 -2.69 -0.92 1.16
CA LEU A 47 -3.32 -1.82 0.18
C LEU A 47 -2.28 -2.57 -0.67
N LEU A 48 -1.23 -1.89 -1.12
CA LEU A 48 -0.12 -2.51 -1.86
C LEU A 48 0.64 -3.53 -0.99
N PHE A 49 0.90 -3.19 0.27
CA PHE A 49 1.50 -4.10 1.23
C PHE A 49 0.63 -5.35 1.41
N CYS A 50 -0.67 -5.20 1.65
CA CYS A 50 -1.59 -6.33 1.78
C CYS A 50 -1.65 -7.18 0.51
N SER A 51 -1.57 -6.57 -0.68
CA SER A 51 -1.46 -7.30 -1.93
C SER A 51 -0.18 -8.13 -1.97
N ASP A 52 0.99 -7.52 -1.79
CA ASP A 52 2.26 -8.22 -1.96
C ASP A 52 2.45 -9.34 -0.93
N TYR A 53 1.89 -9.16 0.27
CA TYR A 53 1.95 -10.12 1.37
C TYR A 53 0.71 -11.01 1.48
N ALA A 54 -0.23 -10.95 0.54
CA ALA A 54 -1.34 -11.92 0.50
C ALA A 54 -0.83 -13.37 0.39
N GLN A 55 0.38 -13.56 -0.13
CA GLN A 55 1.08 -14.85 -0.15
C GLN A 55 1.35 -15.44 1.25
N VAL A 56 1.30 -14.65 2.32
CA VAL A 56 1.40 -15.20 3.69
C VAL A 56 0.18 -16.07 4.04
N LEU A 57 -0.95 -15.88 3.36
CA LEU A 57 -2.14 -16.73 3.51
C LEU A 57 -2.09 -18.00 2.64
N THR A 58 -0.95 -18.30 2.00
CA THR A 58 -0.78 -19.56 1.26
C THR A 58 -1.03 -20.74 2.21
N GLY A 59 -1.89 -21.66 1.80
CA GLY A 59 -2.33 -22.80 2.63
C GLY A 59 -3.71 -22.61 3.29
N LEU A 60 -4.23 -21.38 3.39
CA LEU A 60 -5.62 -21.11 3.81
C LEU A 60 -6.58 -21.01 2.61
N PHE A 61 -6.08 -20.56 1.47
CA PHE A 61 -6.85 -20.38 0.24
C PHE A 61 -6.14 -21.02 -0.96
N PRO A 62 -6.89 -21.42 -2.01
CA PRO A 62 -6.28 -21.92 -3.23
C PRO A 62 -5.62 -20.79 -4.03
N ASP A 63 -4.57 -21.13 -4.79
CA ASP A 63 -3.66 -20.18 -5.43
C ASP A 63 -4.38 -19.20 -6.38
N ASN A 64 -5.44 -19.65 -7.04
CA ASN A 64 -6.27 -18.83 -7.93
C ASN A 64 -6.99 -17.70 -7.18
N VAL A 65 -7.49 -17.99 -5.97
CA VAL A 65 -8.14 -16.99 -5.10
C VAL A 65 -7.09 -16.01 -4.59
N LEU A 66 -5.92 -16.52 -4.17
CA LEU A 66 -4.82 -15.70 -3.70
C LEU A 66 -4.36 -14.70 -4.77
N PHE A 67 -4.21 -15.18 -6.01
CA PHE A 67 -3.87 -14.35 -7.16
C PHE A 67 -4.93 -13.28 -7.43
N ALA A 68 -6.22 -13.65 -7.40
CA ALA A 68 -7.30 -12.69 -7.59
C ALA A 68 -7.28 -11.59 -6.51
N VAL A 69 -7.07 -11.96 -5.24
CA VAL A 69 -6.96 -11.00 -4.13
C VAL A 69 -5.78 -10.04 -4.33
N GLN A 70 -4.61 -10.54 -4.75
CA GLN A 70 -3.44 -9.71 -5.06
C GLN A 70 -3.78 -8.68 -6.15
N VAL A 71 -4.37 -9.12 -7.26
CA VAL A 71 -4.69 -8.23 -8.38
C VAL A 71 -5.73 -7.19 -7.98
N ILE A 72 -6.79 -7.59 -7.26
CA ILE A 72 -7.85 -6.68 -6.83
C ILE A 72 -7.30 -5.64 -5.84
N LEU A 73 -6.49 -6.04 -4.86
CA LEU A 73 -5.89 -5.12 -3.89
C LEU A 73 -4.95 -4.12 -4.56
N ARG A 74 -4.11 -4.56 -5.51
CA ARG A 74 -3.26 -3.66 -6.32
C ARG A 74 -4.09 -2.68 -7.14
N ALA A 75 -5.11 -3.18 -7.84
CA ALA A 75 -6.00 -2.33 -8.64
C ALA A 75 -6.71 -1.28 -7.78
N ALA A 76 -7.20 -1.69 -6.60
CA ALA A 76 -7.81 -0.78 -5.64
C ALA A 76 -6.80 0.27 -5.16
N ALA A 77 -5.58 -0.12 -4.76
CA ALA A 77 -4.54 0.79 -4.30
C ALA A 77 -4.21 1.88 -5.32
N LEU A 78 -4.01 1.47 -6.58
CA LEU A 78 -3.71 2.38 -7.69
C LEU A 78 -4.91 3.26 -8.03
N SER A 79 -6.12 2.72 -7.95
CA SER A 79 -7.36 3.50 -8.16
C SER A 79 -7.52 4.57 -7.08
N PHE A 80 -7.34 4.22 -5.79
CA PHE A 80 -7.35 5.19 -4.70
C PHE A 80 -6.30 6.28 -4.96
N LEU A 81 -5.08 5.91 -5.32
CA LEU A 81 -4.03 6.89 -5.59
C LEU A 81 -4.38 7.83 -6.75
N ALA A 82 -4.89 7.29 -7.86
CA ALA A 82 -5.24 8.06 -9.04
C ALA A 82 -6.41 9.01 -8.77
N PHE A 83 -7.55 8.49 -8.31
CA PHE A 83 -8.74 9.31 -8.08
C PHE A 83 -8.60 10.22 -6.86
N GLY A 84 -8.00 9.73 -5.78
CA GLY A 84 -7.71 10.53 -4.59
C GLY A 84 -6.71 11.64 -4.87
N GLY A 85 -5.67 11.37 -5.67
CA GLY A 85 -4.67 12.36 -6.04
C GLY A 85 -5.25 13.48 -6.89
N ILE A 86 -6.12 13.14 -7.86
CA ILE A 86 -6.85 14.13 -8.65
C ILE A 86 -7.73 14.99 -7.76
N ARG A 87 -8.56 14.37 -6.91
CA ARG A 87 -9.50 15.08 -6.03
C ARG A 87 -8.79 16.10 -5.14
N ILE A 88 -7.74 15.68 -4.45
CA ILE A 88 -6.99 16.54 -3.52
C ILE A 88 -6.23 17.65 -4.26
N GLY A 89 -5.79 17.38 -5.50
CA GLY A 89 -5.10 18.37 -6.34
C GLY A 89 -6.03 19.35 -7.06
N SER A 90 -7.32 19.00 -7.23
CA SER A 90 -8.32 19.83 -7.91
C SER A 90 -9.12 20.75 -6.98
N ASP A 91 -9.29 20.37 -5.71
CA ASP A 91 -9.75 21.27 -4.63
C ASP A 91 -8.64 22.26 -4.25
#